data_AF-A0A849PM19-F1
#
_entry.id   AF-A0A849PM19-F1
#
_cell.length_a   1.000
_cell.length_b   1.000
_cell.length_c   1.000
_cell.angle_alpha   90.00
_cell.angle_beta   90.00
_cell.angle_gamma   90.00
#
_symmetry.space_group_name_H-M   'P 1'
#
loop_
_entity.id
_entity.type
_entity.pdbx_description
1 polymer ?
#
loop_
_entity_poly.entity_id
_entity_poly.type
_entity_poly.pdbx_seq_one_letter_code
_entity_poly.pdbx_strand_id
1 'polypeptide(L)'
;MTKTKCLIEKIWWAIPPVVVVFGIPLFLTLKEMIDFSQSPSLFIWCYSKNFYIHIIKKFIVLYGLVTIVTFGFMGVGYYLSRGNVISLRMIIPIITAVLGYFISHIIALIIIGVA
;
A
#
# COMPACT_ATOMS: atom_id res chain seq x y z
N MET A 1 -3.40 -17.05 24.11
CA MET A 1 -2.89 -16.80 22.74
C MET A 1 -1.38 -17.00 22.78
N THR A 2 -0.81 -17.99 22.08
CA THR A 2 0.64 -18.25 22.15
C THR A 2 1.42 -17.05 21.60
N LYS A 3 2.52 -16.67 22.25
CA LYS A 3 3.32 -15.47 21.90
C LYS A 3 3.63 -15.39 20.39
N THR A 4 3.89 -16.54 19.76
CA THR A 4 4.15 -16.69 18.31
C THR A 4 2.97 -16.24 17.43
N LYS A 5 1.73 -16.58 17.79
CA LYS A 5 0.53 -16.21 17.01
C LYS A 5 0.33 -14.69 16.98
N CYS A 6 0.59 -14.02 18.10
CA CYS A 6 0.52 -12.57 18.19
C CYS A 6 1.65 -11.88 17.40
N LEU A 7 2.84 -12.48 17.39
CA LEU A 7 3.98 -11.94 16.65
C LEU A 7 3.78 -12.02 15.12
N ILE A 8 3.25 -13.15 14.63
CA ILE A 8 2.89 -13.32 13.21
C ILE A 8 1.85 -12.28 12.80
N GLU A 9 0.83 -12.05 13.63
CA GLU A 9 -0.22 -11.06 13.35
C GLU A 9 0.37 -9.65 13.24
N LYS A 10 1.25 -9.23 14.15
CA LYS A 10 1.93 -7.92 14.07
C LYS A 10 2.76 -7.77 12.80
N ILE A 11 3.52 -8.79 12.42
CA ILE A 11 4.32 -8.76 11.19
C ILE A 11 3.40 -8.66 9.97
N TRP A 12 2.30 -9.40 9.95
CA TRP A 12 1.32 -9.37 8.87
C TRP A 12 0.77 -7.95 8.63
N TRP A 13 0.52 -7.20 9.69
CA TRP A 13 0.05 -5.81 9.60
C TRP A 13 1.10 -4.82 9.08
N ALA A 14 2.40 -5.11 9.27
CA ALA A 14 3.48 -4.25 8.81
C ALA A 14 3.81 -4.47 7.32
N ILE A 15 3.53 -5.65 6.76
CA ILE A 15 3.91 -5.99 5.38
C ILE A 15 3.23 -5.06 4.34
N PRO A 16 1.90 -4.84 4.34
CA PRO A 16 1.27 -4.04 3.28
C PRO A 16 1.77 -2.59 3.20
N PRO A 17 1.90 -1.84 4.32
CA PRO A 17 2.50 -0.50 4.29
C PRO A 17 3.93 -0.50 3.76
N VAL A 18 4.76 -1.47 4.18
CA VAL A 18 6.16 -1.59 3.74
C VAL A 18 6.23 -1.86 2.23
N VAL A 19 5.40 -2.76 1.72
CA VAL A 19 5.35 -3.07 0.28
C VAL A 19 4.91 -1.85 -0.53
N VAL A 20 3.94 -1.07 -0.05
CA VAL A 20 3.49 0.15 -0.73
C VAL A 20 4.58 1.23 -0.72
N VAL A 21 5.17 1.51 0.44
CA VAL A 21 6.14 2.61 0.60
C VAL A 21 7.47 2.32 -0.09
N PHE A 22 7.98 1.08 0.00
CA PHE A 22 9.30 0.73 -0.53
C PHE A 22 9.24 -0.05 -1.84
N GLY A 23 8.22 -0.89 -2.01
CA GLY A 23 8.08 -1.75 -3.19
C GLY A 23 7.64 -1.00 -4.45
N ILE A 24 6.71 -0.04 -4.35
CA ILE A 24 6.28 0.76 -5.51
C ILE A 24 7.45 1.57 -6.10
N PRO A 25 8.24 2.33 -5.31
CA PRO A 25 9.40 3.05 -5.84
C PRO A 25 10.45 2.11 -6.42
N LEU A 26 10.67 0.95 -5.77
CA LEU A 26 11.61 -0.05 -6.25
C LEU A 26 11.21 -0.58 -7.63
N PHE A 27 9.95 -0.97 -7.80
CA PHE A 27 9.42 -1.46 -9.07
C PHE A 27 9.55 -0.41 -10.19
N LEU A 28 9.18 0.84 -9.90
CA LEU A 28 9.30 1.94 -10.87
C LEU A 28 10.76 2.23 -11.22
N THR A 29 11.66 2.14 -10.25
CA THR A 29 13.10 2.31 -10.48
C THR A 29 13.64 1.22 -11.39
N LEU A 30 13.31 -0.05 -11.11
CA LEU A 30 13.75 -1.17 -11.95
C LEU A 30 13.19 -1.02 -13.37
N LYS A 31 11.92 -0.66 -13.52
CA LYS A 31 11.31 -0.40 -14.82
C LYS A 31 12.01 0.74 -15.56
N GLU A 32 12.22 1.89 -14.93
CA GLU A 32 12.91 3.03 -15.55
C GLU A 32 14.36 2.68 -15.96
N MET A 33 15.08 1.93 -15.12
CA MET A 33 16.44 1.50 -15.44
C MET A 33 16.49 0.53 -16.62
N ILE A 34 15.52 -0.38 -16.74
CA ILE A 34 15.38 -1.28 -17.89
C ILE A 34 15.02 -0.49 -19.14
N ASP A 35 13.98 0.35 -19.06
CA ASP A 35 13.44 1.11 -20.20
C ASP A 35 14.48 2.07 -20.80
N PHE A 36 15.34 2.67 -19.96
CA PHE A 36 16.39 3.61 -20.39
C PHE A 36 17.80 3.02 -20.37
N SER A 37 17.95 1.71 -20.15
CA SER A 37 19.25 1.03 -20.06
C SER A 37 20.26 1.74 -19.14
N GLN A 38 19.79 2.24 -17.99
CA GLN A 38 20.62 3.01 -17.07
C GLN A 38 21.63 2.11 -16.35
N SER A 39 22.83 2.64 -16.13
CA SER A 39 23.86 1.97 -15.34
C SER A 39 23.36 1.64 -13.92
N PRO A 40 23.68 0.45 -13.37
CA PRO A 40 23.42 0.09 -11.97
C PRO A 40 23.95 1.12 -10.97
N SER A 41 25.01 1.86 -11.31
CA SER A 41 25.57 2.92 -10.45
C SER A 41 24.60 4.09 -10.19
N LEU A 42 23.60 4.29 -11.05
CA LEU A 42 22.57 5.32 -10.90
C LEU A 42 21.37 4.86 -10.07
N PHE A 43 21.37 3.62 -9.57
CA PHE A 43 20.24 3.05 -8.83
C PHE A 43 19.80 3.94 -7.66
N ILE A 44 20.74 4.40 -6.81
CA ILE A 44 20.41 5.22 -5.63
C ILE A 44 19.73 6.52 -6.04
N TRP A 45 20.23 7.16 -7.10
CA TRP A 45 19.64 8.38 -7.63
C TRP A 45 18.24 8.14 -8.21
N CYS A 46 18.10 7.11 -9.04
CA CYS A 46 16.84 6.76 -9.69
C CYS A 46 15.78 6.32 -8.67
N TYR A 47 16.18 5.57 -7.65
CA TYR A 47 15.34 5.20 -6.51
C TYR A 47 14.88 6.43 -5.72
N SER A 48 15.81 7.31 -5.36
CA SER A 48 15.49 8.53 -4.60
C SER A 48 14.55 9.45 -5.38
N LYS A 49 14.77 9.61 -6.69
CA LYS A 49 13.88 10.34 -7.61
C LYS A 49 12.49 9.74 -7.63
N ASN A 50 12.37 8.42 -7.85
CA ASN A 50 11.08 7.75 -7.93
C ASN A 50 10.34 7.75 -6.59
N PHE A 51 11.07 7.57 -5.48
CA PHE A 51 10.53 7.69 -4.14
C PHE A 51 9.96 9.09 -3.90
N TYR A 52 10.72 10.15 -4.19
CA TYR A 52 10.24 11.53 -4.02
C TYR A 52 9.01 11.83 -4.88
N ILE A 53 9.03 11.46 -6.17
CA ILE A 53 7.91 11.77 -7.08
C ILE A 53 6.66 10.98 -6.70
N HIS A 54 6.79 9.68 -6.43
CA HIS A 54 5.63 8.79 -6.29
C HIS A 54 5.12 8.68 -4.85
N ILE A 55 6.01 8.72 -3.86
CA ILE A 55 5.64 8.61 -2.43
C ILE A 55 5.48 9.96 -1.76
N ILE A 56 6.27 10.98 -2.14
CA ILE A 56 6.13 12.30 -1.49
C ILE A 56 5.16 13.17 -2.29
N LYS A 57 5.44 13.41 -3.58
CA LYS A 57 4.66 14.37 -4.38
C LYS A 57 3.28 13.85 -4.78
N LYS A 58 3.18 12.64 -5.33
CA LYS A 58 1.91 12.06 -5.82
C LYS A 58 1.03 11.50 -4.70
N PHE A 59 1.61 11.05 -3.59
CA PHE A 59 0.86 10.58 -2.43
C PHE A 59 0.03 11.70 -1.80
N ILE A 60 0.52 12.94 -1.77
CA ILE A 60 -0.24 14.06 -1.17
C ILE A 60 -1.55 14.36 -1.91
N VAL A 61 -1.64 14.08 -3.22
CA VAL A 61 -2.77 14.57 -4.04
C VAL A 61 -3.85 13.51 -4.30
N LEU A 62 -3.48 12.30 -4.74
CA LEU A 62 -4.48 11.29 -5.18
C LEU A 62 -4.25 9.92 -4.55
N TYR A 63 -2.99 9.46 -4.54
CA TYR A 63 -2.66 8.15 -3.99
C TYR A 63 -2.79 8.10 -2.47
N GLY A 64 -2.66 9.24 -1.78
CA GLY A 64 -2.84 9.32 -0.32
C GLY A 64 -4.28 9.10 0.09
N LEU A 65 -5.25 9.68 -0.63
CA LEU A 65 -6.68 9.42 -0.38
C LEU A 65 -7.00 7.94 -0.58
N VAL A 66 -6.55 7.38 -1.71
CA VAL A 66 -6.69 5.94 -2.00
C VAL A 66 -6.09 5.09 -0.88
N THR A 67 -4.87 5.43 -0.45
CA THR A 67 -4.14 4.67 0.57
C THR A 67 -4.80 4.77 1.95
N ILE A 68 -5.23 5.98 2.37
CA ILE A 68 -5.90 6.21 3.64
C ILE A 68 -7.21 5.44 3.71
N VAL A 69 -8.04 5.52 2.66
CA VAL A 69 -9.32 4.81 2.63
C VAL A 69 -9.08 3.30 2.61
N THR A 70 -8.14 2.82 1.79
CA THR A 70 -7.80 1.39 1.72
C THR A 70 -7.35 0.85 3.09
N PHE A 71 -6.44 1.55 3.79
CA PHE A 71 -6.01 1.16 5.13
C PHE A 71 -7.11 1.30 6.18
N GLY A 72 -7.96 2.31 6.06
CA GLY A 72 -9.13 2.48 6.91
C GLY A 72 -10.06 1.27 6.83
N PHE A 73 -10.43 0.85 5.62
CA PHE A 73 -11.24 -0.35 5.40
C PHE A 73 -10.53 -1.63 5.88
N MET A 74 -9.23 -1.76 5.64
CA MET A 74 -8.44 -2.88 6.15
C MET A 74 -8.50 -2.96 7.69
N GLY A 75 -8.42 -1.82 8.37
CA GLY A 75 -8.57 -1.70 9.82
C GLY A 75 -9.97 -2.07 10.32
N VAL A 76 -11.02 -1.69 9.57
CA VAL A 76 -12.39 -2.12 9.86
C VAL A 76 -12.53 -3.64 9.72
N GLY A 77 -12.01 -4.23 8.64
CA GLY A 77 -12.01 -5.69 8.47
C GLY A 77 -11.25 -6.42 9.57
N TYR A 78 -10.19 -5.81 10.11
CA TYR A 78 -9.50 -6.37 11.27
C TYR A 78 -10.36 -6.36 12.51
N TYR A 79 -10.98 -5.23 12.80
CA TYR A 79 -11.83 -5.08 13.97
C TYR A 79 -12.97 -6.11 13.97
N LEU A 80 -13.61 -6.30 12.81
CA LEU A 80 -14.68 -7.30 12.63
C LEU A 80 -14.21 -8.74 12.79
N SER A 81 -12.94 -9.02 12.49
CA SER A 81 -12.38 -10.38 12.54
C SER A 81 -11.62 -10.70 13.83
N ARG A 82 -11.45 -9.74 14.74
CA ARG A 82 -10.64 -9.85 15.97
C ARG A 82 -11.06 -10.98 16.92
N GLY A 83 -12.31 -11.44 16.87
CA GLY A 83 -12.79 -12.59 17.66
C GLY A 83 -12.53 -13.95 17.01
N ASN A 84 -12.23 -13.98 15.72
CA ASN A 84 -12.21 -15.20 14.92
C ASN A 84 -10.84 -15.89 14.89
N VAL A 85 -10.75 -17.03 14.20
CA VAL A 85 -9.48 -17.73 13.94
C VAL A 85 -8.52 -16.88 13.09
N ILE A 86 -7.22 -17.16 13.21
CA ILE A 86 -6.15 -16.37 12.57
C ILE A 86 -6.33 -16.25 11.06
N SER A 87 -6.76 -17.32 10.38
CA SER A 87 -7.00 -17.29 8.93
C SER A 87 -8.06 -16.23 8.55
N LEU A 88 -9.16 -16.14 9.31
CA LEU A 88 -10.19 -15.13 9.09
C LEU A 88 -9.70 -13.71 9.42
N ARG A 89 -8.81 -13.57 10.42
CA ARG A 89 -8.14 -12.29 10.74
C ARG A 89 -7.17 -11.79 9.68
N MET A 90 -6.77 -12.65 8.76
CA MET A 90 -5.96 -12.23 7.61
C MET A 90 -6.85 -12.01 6.38
N ILE A 91 -7.78 -12.93 6.11
CA ILE A 91 -8.64 -12.90 4.91
C ILE A 91 -9.61 -11.71 4.94
N ILE A 92 -10.30 -11.48 6.05
CA ILE A 92 -11.33 -10.43 6.13
C ILE A 92 -10.72 -9.04 5.87
N PRO A 93 -9.61 -8.64 6.52
CA PRO A 93 -8.90 -7.42 6.17
C PRO A 93 -8.52 -7.26 4.71
N ILE A 94 -8.07 -8.33 4.05
CA ILE A 94 -7.68 -8.29 2.65
C ILE A 94 -8.89 -7.99 1.77
N ILE A 95 -10.00 -8.71 1.98
CA ILE A 95 -11.24 -8.48 1.23
C ILE A 95 -11.73 -7.05 1.45
N THR A 96 -11.74 -6.57 2.69
CA THR A 96 -12.16 -5.19 2.98
C THR A 96 -11.21 -4.15 2.41
N ALA A 97 -9.90 -4.40 2.40
CA ALA A 97 -8.93 -3.51 1.78
C ALA A 97 -9.16 -3.40 0.26
N VAL A 98 -9.43 -4.52 -0.41
CA VAL A 98 -9.77 -4.53 -1.85
C VAL A 98 -11.03 -3.69 -2.11
N LEU A 99 -12.06 -3.83 -1.28
CA LEU A 99 -13.26 -2.99 -1.37
C LEU A 99 -12.94 -1.50 -1.17
N GLY A 100 -12.15 -1.17 -0.14
CA GLY A 100 -11.71 0.21 0.13
C GLY A 100 -10.89 0.80 -1.03
N TYR A 101 -10.06 -0.01 -1.69
CA TYR A 101 -9.32 0.39 -2.89
C TYR A 101 -10.25 0.79 -4.04
N PHE A 102 -11.28 -0.01 -4.33
CA PHE A 102 -12.24 0.32 -5.40
C PHE A 102 -13.08 1.55 -5.05
N ILE A 103 -13.60 1.61 -3.82
CA ILE A 103 -14.39 2.76 -3.34
C ILE A 103 -13.57 4.05 -3.43
N SER A 104 -12.31 4.00 -3.01
CA SER A 104 -11.44 5.18 -3.03
C SER A 104 -11.08 5.66 -4.43
N HIS A 105 -10.96 4.75 -5.41
CA HIS A 105 -10.80 5.14 -6.82
C HIS A 105 -12.06 5.81 -7.37
N ILE A 106 -13.24 5.31 -7.03
CA ILE A 106 -14.50 5.95 -7.41
C ILE A 106 -14.58 7.37 -6.82
N ILE A 107 -14.25 7.53 -5.54
CA ILE A 107 -14.21 8.85 -4.89
C ILE A 107 -13.20 9.78 -5.57
N ALA A 108 -11.98 9.29 -5.83
CA ALA A 108 -10.94 10.07 -6.50
C ALA A 108 -11.37 10.52 -7.91
N LEU A 109 -12.03 9.64 -8.68
CA LEU A 109 -12.57 9.95 -10.00
C LEU A 109 -13.69 10.99 -9.93
N ILE A 110 -14.58 10.91 -8.95
CA ILE A 110 -15.63 11.92 -8.74
C ILE A 110 -15.00 13.27 -8.42
N ILE A 111 -14.01 13.33 -7.53
CA ILE A 111 -13.35 14.59 -7.17
C ILE A 111 -12.67 15.23 -8.39
N ILE A 112 -11.99 14.44 -9.23
CA ILE A 112 -11.37 14.94 -10.46
C ILE A 112 -12.42 15.33 -11.51
N GLY A 113 -13.49 14.56 -11.66
CA GLY A 113 -14.53 14.82 -12.66
C GLY A 113 -15.50 15.94 -12.31
N VAL A 114 -15.52 16.38 -11.05
CA VAL A 114 -16.30 17.52 -10.55
C VAL A 114 -15.46 18.81 -10.48
N ALA A 115 -14.14 18.72 -10.55
CA ALA A 115 -13.20 19.86 -10.55
C ALA A 115 -12.89 20.37 -11.96
#